data_AF-A0A2V8C6Z6-F1
#
_entry.id   AF-A0A2V8C6Z6-F1
#
_cell.length_a   1.000
_cell.length_b   1.000
_cell.length_c   1.000
_cell.angle_alpha   90.00
_cell.angle_beta   90.00
_cell.angle_gamma   90.00
#
_symmetry.space_group_name_H-M   'P 1'
#
loop_
_entity.id
_entity.type
_entity.pdbx_description
1 polymer ?
#
loop_
_entity_poly.entity_id
_entity_poly.type
_entity_poly.pdbx_seq_one_letter_code
_entity_poly.pdbx_strand_id
1 'polypeptide(L)'
;MPLRRVPGSRWILSLALSPVFAVLVSSYGDVPVALRPGTLGGGVTLLPNGWKIAPAGRHVQVGSLPLAMVESPDGRLLFIASNGYMKPAITIVDIKSQRVRDVLVLDHAWLGLAWHPDGRRLYVSGAGNNTVHELRWGVGAPLPRDPDENTPPRPPEPRLTRGPDLVLGRPMEIPLPGSNRPEPVAQSFIGGLAITPDGTRLFATHVMGQVVSVVDLKTGHVLRTIDLPAEPYTCAISPDGRTLFVSLWGGARVLLFDAVTFEPRGEVAVGEHPNAMAITRDGQRLFVACANTNAVWALDVGKRRAVEQIKVSLQRDAPPGSTPNSVSLSPDEKRLLVANADNNTVAVVDVGTVGQSEVEGFIPTGWYPTAAMFSRDGSQVFVLSGKGLTSMPNPRSMPRSIPGGESQYVGAMLTGTVSFLPNPDRNGLQTLTRMARTVTPYSDEHRLAPANAPGASPIPRRVGDPSPIKHVFYVIRENRTFDQVFGDLDSGNADPTLCLFGGDVTPNAHALAREFGILDNFYVDAEVSYDGHAFSTAAYATDIVEKFWPTNYASRGAAYLSEGGGPQRNAYGNVAAPMNGYLWDSCARKNVTFRSYGEF
;
A
#
# COMPACT_ATOMS: atom_id res chain seq x y z
N MET A 1 38.41 -57.72 -83.15
CA MET A 1 38.55 -56.96 -84.42
C MET A 1 37.52 -55.83 -84.41
N PRO A 2 37.83 -54.67 -85.00
CA PRO A 2 38.26 -53.47 -84.27
C PRO A 2 37.32 -52.28 -84.58
N LEU A 3 37.42 -51.05 -84.06
CA LEU A 3 38.50 -50.07 -84.18
C LEU A 3 38.18 -48.85 -83.30
N ARG A 4 39.26 -48.19 -82.86
CA ARG A 4 39.38 -47.00 -82.00
C ARG A 4 39.55 -45.73 -82.87
N ARG A 5 39.15 -44.58 -82.30
CA ARG A 5 39.67 -43.17 -82.41
C ARG A 5 38.68 -42.13 -82.99
N VAL A 6 38.10 -41.14 -82.25
CA VAL A 6 38.59 -39.95 -81.43
C VAL A 6 38.31 -38.63 -82.23
N PRO A 7 38.13 -37.38 -81.68
CA PRO A 7 37.71 -36.83 -80.36
C PRO A 7 36.73 -35.59 -80.39
N GLY A 8 36.37 -35.07 -79.20
CA GLY A 8 36.05 -33.65 -78.92
C GLY A 8 34.57 -33.43 -78.54
N SER A 9 34.18 -32.94 -77.37
CA SER A 9 34.63 -31.76 -76.63
C SER A 9 34.08 -31.83 -75.18
N ARG A 10 34.86 -31.35 -74.20
CA ARG A 10 34.46 -31.19 -72.80
C ARG A 10 33.93 -29.77 -72.59
N TRP A 11 32.69 -29.64 -72.13
CA TRP A 11 32.17 -28.37 -71.59
C TRP A 11 32.59 -28.26 -70.12
N ILE A 12 33.39 -27.24 -69.83
CA ILE A 12 33.65 -26.75 -68.47
C ILE A 12 32.54 -25.74 -68.16
N LEU A 13 31.67 -26.07 -67.21
CA LEU A 13 30.70 -25.11 -66.66
C LEU A 13 31.43 -24.26 -65.62
N SER A 14 31.73 -23.02 -66.00
CA SER A 14 32.18 -21.96 -65.11
C SER A 14 30.99 -21.48 -64.28
N LEU A 15 30.87 -21.94 -63.02
CA LEU A 15 29.96 -21.35 -62.04
C LEU A 15 30.53 -20.02 -61.56
N ALA A 16 29.99 -18.92 -62.08
CA ALA A 16 30.23 -17.59 -61.54
C ALA A 16 29.58 -17.50 -60.14
N LEU A 17 30.41 -17.36 -59.12
CA LEU A 17 29.99 -17.00 -57.76
C LEU A 17 29.58 -15.53 -57.76
N SER A 18 28.27 -15.26 -57.86
CA SER A 18 27.71 -13.97 -57.42
C SER A 18 27.65 -13.94 -55.90
N PRO A 19 28.17 -12.91 -55.22
CA PRO A 19 27.95 -12.75 -53.79
C PRO A 19 26.49 -12.33 -53.59
N VAL A 20 25.66 -13.28 -53.19
CA VAL A 20 24.34 -12.96 -52.63
C VAL A 20 24.61 -12.34 -51.26
N PHE A 21 24.58 -11.01 -51.19
CA PHE A 21 24.37 -10.32 -49.92
C PHE A 21 22.98 -10.73 -49.41
N ALA A 22 22.94 -11.74 -48.55
CA ALA A 22 21.76 -12.02 -47.75
C ALA A 22 21.63 -10.86 -46.76
N VAL A 23 20.84 -9.86 -47.12
CA VAL A 23 20.27 -8.94 -46.15
C VAL A 23 19.37 -9.79 -45.28
N LEU A 24 19.88 -10.18 -44.11
CA LEU A 24 19.06 -10.62 -42.99
C LEU A 24 18.22 -9.41 -42.58
N VAL A 25 17.10 -9.20 -43.27
CA VAL A 25 16.01 -8.41 -42.71
C VAL A 25 15.53 -9.22 -41.51
N SER A 26 16.06 -8.90 -40.34
CA SER A 26 15.42 -9.23 -39.08
C SER A 26 14.02 -8.67 -39.19
N SER A 27 13.04 -9.54 -39.46
CA SER A 27 11.65 -9.21 -39.23
C SER A 27 11.56 -8.93 -37.73
N TYR A 28 11.63 -7.65 -37.36
CA TYR A 28 11.03 -7.19 -36.12
C TYR A 28 9.59 -7.67 -36.20
N GLY A 29 9.30 -8.80 -35.57
CA GLY A 29 7.93 -9.24 -35.38
C GLY A 29 7.17 -8.07 -34.77
N ASP A 30 5.94 -7.85 -35.25
CA ASP A 30 5.07 -6.77 -34.83
C ASP A 30 5.30 -6.46 -33.35
N VAL A 31 5.93 -5.32 -33.07
CA VAL A 31 6.12 -4.88 -31.69
C VAL A 31 4.71 -4.72 -31.16
N PRO A 32 4.26 -5.52 -30.16
CA PRO A 32 2.92 -5.41 -29.64
C PRO A 32 2.70 -3.96 -29.24
N VAL A 33 1.59 -3.35 -29.68
CA VAL A 33 1.23 -1.99 -29.25
C VAL A 33 1.27 -1.98 -27.73
N ALA A 34 2.21 -1.22 -27.17
CA ALA A 34 2.41 -1.18 -25.74
C ALA A 34 1.14 -0.63 -25.09
N LEU A 35 0.57 -1.42 -24.17
CA LEU A 35 -0.61 -1.01 -23.43
C LEU A 35 -0.22 0.12 -22.49
N ARG A 36 -0.95 1.24 -22.57
CA ARG A 36 -0.80 2.37 -21.66
C ARG A 36 -1.58 2.09 -20.36
N PRO A 37 -1.08 2.53 -19.20
CA PRO A 37 -1.85 2.47 -17.95
C PRO A 37 -3.24 3.11 -18.12
N GLY A 38 -4.24 2.49 -17.51
CA GLY A 38 -5.65 2.89 -17.63
C GLY A 38 -6.60 1.71 -17.78
N THR A 39 -7.89 2.03 -17.93
CA THR A 39 -8.97 1.04 -18.04
C THR A 39 -8.86 0.28 -19.37
N LEU A 40 -8.79 -1.05 -19.31
CA LEU A 40 -8.73 -1.93 -20.48
C LEU A 40 -10.12 -2.48 -20.90
N GLY A 41 -11.17 -2.14 -20.16
CA GLY A 41 -12.51 -2.73 -20.30
C GLY A 41 -12.69 -3.99 -19.45
N GLY A 42 -13.93 -4.47 -19.35
CA GLY A 42 -14.26 -5.69 -18.58
C GLY A 42 -13.96 -5.60 -17.07
N GLY A 43 -13.85 -4.39 -16.52
CA GLY A 43 -13.47 -4.16 -15.12
C GLY A 43 -11.98 -4.30 -14.83
N VAL A 44 -11.14 -4.39 -15.85
CA VAL A 44 -9.67 -4.49 -15.71
C VAL A 44 -9.02 -3.13 -15.93
N THR A 45 -8.10 -2.76 -15.04
CA THR A 45 -7.23 -1.57 -15.18
C THR A 45 -5.77 -2.00 -15.21
N LEU A 46 -4.98 -1.49 -16.15
CA LEU A 46 -3.53 -1.58 -16.13
C LEU A 46 -2.95 -0.43 -15.29
N LEU A 47 -2.14 -0.75 -14.30
CA LEU A 47 -1.50 0.20 -13.41
C LEU A 47 -0.13 0.67 -13.98
N PRO A 48 0.39 1.83 -13.53
CA PRO A 48 1.72 2.33 -13.93
C PRO A 48 2.89 1.47 -13.45
N ASN A 49 2.65 0.54 -12.52
CA ASN A 49 3.62 -0.46 -12.10
C ASN A 49 3.52 -1.77 -12.93
N GLY A 50 2.76 -1.78 -14.04
CA GLY A 50 2.65 -2.92 -14.95
C GLY A 50 1.73 -4.04 -14.46
N TRP A 51 1.23 -3.94 -13.22
CA TRP A 51 0.21 -4.85 -12.71
C TRP A 51 -1.15 -4.51 -13.28
N LYS A 52 -2.04 -5.50 -13.32
CA LYS A 52 -3.45 -5.27 -13.59
C LYS A 52 -4.24 -5.48 -12.31
N ILE A 53 -5.32 -4.73 -12.17
CA ILE A 53 -6.34 -4.96 -11.15
C ILE A 53 -7.66 -5.30 -11.82
N ALA A 54 -8.40 -6.22 -11.22
CA ALA A 54 -9.77 -6.57 -11.59
C ALA A 54 -10.61 -6.70 -10.31
N PRO A 55 -10.92 -5.57 -9.65
CA PRO A 55 -11.50 -5.56 -8.32
C PRO A 55 -12.86 -6.27 -8.29
N ALA A 56 -13.07 -7.15 -7.31
CA ALA A 56 -14.32 -7.89 -7.18
C ALA A 56 -15.42 -7.07 -6.48
N GLY A 57 -16.66 -7.22 -6.96
CA GLY A 57 -17.84 -6.61 -6.34
C GLY A 57 -18.21 -5.25 -6.91
N ARG A 58 -18.93 -4.45 -6.11
CA ARG A 58 -19.31 -3.07 -6.45
C ARG A 58 -18.46 -2.10 -5.65
N HIS A 59 -17.96 -1.06 -6.31
CA HIS A 59 -17.04 -0.10 -5.72
C HIS A 59 -17.70 1.27 -5.51
N VAL A 60 -17.40 1.91 -4.39
CA VAL A 60 -17.85 3.25 -4.02
C VAL A 60 -16.61 4.07 -3.64
N GLN A 61 -16.49 5.27 -4.23
CA GLN A 61 -15.41 6.21 -3.90
C GLN A 61 -15.69 6.87 -2.55
N VAL A 62 -14.69 6.95 -1.66
CA VAL A 62 -14.90 7.39 -0.27
C VAL A 62 -13.96 8.50 0.21
N GLY A 63 -12.74 8.58 -0.33
CA GLY A 63 -11.74 9.57 0.05
C GLY A 63 -10.32 9.08 -0.30
N SER A 64 -9.31 9.94 -0.23
CA SER A 64 -7.91 9.52 -0.48
C SER A 64 -7.38 8.67 0.68
N LEU A 65 -6.70 7.56 0.37
CA LEU A 65 -6.11 6.61 1.33
C LEU A 65 -7.04 6.28 2.53
N PRO A 66 -8.18 5.61 2.31
CA PRO A 66 -8.96 5.00 3.39
C PRO A 66 -8.09 4.00 4.13
N LEU A 67 -7.97 4.11 5.47
CA LEU A 67 -7.11 3.24 6.27
C LEU A 67 -7.90 2.35 7.24
N ALA A 68 -9.09 2.77 7.65
CA ALA A 68 -9.90 2.04 8.60
C ALA A 68 -11.39 2.17 8.29
N MET A 69 -12.13 1.13 8.62
CA MET A 69 -13.58 1.12 8.56
C MET A 69 -14.18 0.37 9.75
N VAL A 70 -15.35 0.81 10.17
CA VAL A 70 -16.16 0.13 11.20
C VAL A 70 -17.63 0.17 10.80
N GLU A 71 -18.34 -0.93 11.01
CA GLU A 71 -19.79 -0.95 10.88
C GLU A 71 -20.46 -0.22 12.04
N SER A 72 -21.62 0.37 11.78
CA SER A 72 -22.49 0.86 12.85
C SER A 72 -22.94 -0.28 13.76
N PRO A 73 -23.31 0.02 15.02
CA PRO A 73 -23.81 -0.99 15.96
C PRO A 73 -25.01 -1.80 15.44
N ASP A 74 -25.85 -1.19 14.61
CA ASP A 74 -27.01 -1.82 13.97
C ASP A 74 -26.71 -2.53 12.63
N GLY A 75 -25.45 -2.50 12.17
CA GLY A 75 -25.00 -3.17 10.94
C GLY A 75 -25.55 -2.57 9.64
N ARG A 76 -26.08 -1.34 9.66
CA ARG A 76 -26.68 -0.70 8.48
C ARG A 76 -25.72 0.18 7.69
N LEU A 77 -24.70 0.71 8.36
CA LEU A 77 -23.83 1.76 7.85
C LEU A 77 -22.37 1.36 8.04
N LEU A 78 -21.53 1.82 7.13
CA LEU A 78 -20.08 1.69 7.21
C LEU A 78 -19.46 3.07 7.37
N PHE A 79 -18.66 3.26 8.41
CA PHE A 79 -17.92 4.48 8.70
C PHE A 79 -16.47 4.26 8.29
N ILE A 80 -15.92 5.14 7.45
CA ILE A 80 -14.61 4.96 6.84
C ILE A 80 -13.75 6.18 7.11
N ALA A 81 -12.57 5.98 7.70
CA ALA A 81 -11.58 7.03 7.90
C ALA A 81 -10.62 7.10 6.70
N SER A 82 -10.61 8.23 6.01
CA SER A 82 -9.73 8.53 4.86
C SER A 82 -8.66 9.54 5.24
N ASN A 83 -7.39 9.25 4.91
CA ASN A 83 -6.23 9.91 5.50
C ASN A 83 -5.09 10.19 4.49
N GLY A 84 -5.41 10.22 3.20
CA GLY A 84 -4.46 10.52 2.13
C GLY A 84 -4.12 12.01 2.06
N TYR A 85 -3.57 12.50 0.94
CA TYR A 85 -3.12 13.89 0.82
C TYR A 85 -4.26 14.91 0.99
N MET A 86 -5.48 14.58 0.54
CA MET A 86 -6.65 15.45 0.73
C MET A 86 -7.03 15.57 2.21
N LYS A 87 -7.87 16.57 2.55
CA LYS A 87 -8.34 16.72 3.93
C LYS A 87 -8.95 15.40 4.43
N PRO A 88 -8.54 14.91 5.61
CA PRO A 88 -9.09 13.68 6.14
C PRO A 88 -10.58 13.79 6.39
N ALA A 89 -11.29 12.66 6.32
CA ALA A 89 -12.73 12.64 6.51
C ALA A 89 -13.23 11.29 7.03
N ILE A 90 -14.38 11.35 7.72
CA ILE A 90 -15.21 10.17 7.99
C ILE A 90 -16.33 10.13 6.97
N THR A 91 -16.23 9.20 6.03
CA THR A 91 -17.25 8.93 5.03
C THR A 91 -18.20 7.86 5.53
N ILE A 92 -19.50 8.12 5.47
CA ILE A 92 -20.54 7.19 5.90
C ILE A 92 -21.25 6.62 4.68
N VAL A 93 -21.21 5.30 4.53
CA VAL A 93 -21.81 4.58 3.41
C VAL A 93 -22.96 3.72 3.92
N ASP A 94 -24.11 3.80 3.27
CA ASP A 94 -25.22 2.89 3.53
C ASP A 94 -24.92 1.52 2.90
N ILE A 95 -24.91 0.45 3.70
CA ILE A 95 -24.46 -0.88 3.26
C ILE A 95 -25.43 -1.48 2.23
N LYS A 96 -26.73 -1.25 2.39
CA LYS A 96 -27.76 -1.85 1.53
C LYS A 96 -27.78 -1.22 0.13
N SER A 97 -27.78 0.11 0.06
CA SER A 97 -27.78 0.86 -1.20
C SER A 97 -26.38 1.01 -1.79
N GLN A 98 -25.34 0.84 -0.97
CA GLN A 98 -23.92 1.08 -1.29
C GLN A 98 -23.75 2.48 -1.87
N ARG A 99 -24.24 3.48 -1.14
CA ARG A 99 -24.14 4.89 -1.50
C ARG A 99 -23.56 5.68 -0.33
N VAL A 100 -22.70 6.64 -0.64
CA VAL A 100 -22.26 7.64 0.33
C VAL A 100 -23.49 8.41 0.80
N ARG A 101 -23.72 8.39 2.10
CA ARG A 101 -24.82 9.11 2.74
C ARG A 101 -24.36 10.45 3.27
N ASP A 102 -23.18 10.51 3.87
CA ASP A 102 -22.64 11.73 4.50
C ASP A 102 -21.11 11.68 4.57
N VAL A 103 -20.49 12.84 4.68
CA VAL A 103 -19.03 13.00 4.81
C VAL A 103 -18.74 14.09 5.85
N LEU A 104 -18.09 13.71 6.94
CA LEU A 104 -17.60 14.66 7.94
C LEU A 104 -16.09 14.90 7.73
N VAL A 105 -15.74 16.08 7.23
CA VAL A 105 -14.34 16.50 7.07
C VAL A 105 -13.73 16.82 8.42
N LEU A 106 -12.49 16.37 8.63
CA LEU A 106 -11.66 16.60 9.80
C LEU A 106 -10.40 17.38 9.41
N ASP A 107 -9.80 18.05 10.38
CA ASP A 107 -8.54 18.76 10.16
C ASP A 107 -7.36 17.79 10.19
N HIS A 108 -7.45 16.77 11.04
CA HIS A 108 -6.50 15.68 11.14
C HIS A 108 -7.25 14.37 11.36
N ALA A 109 -6.82 13.29 10.71
CA ALA A 109 -7.23 11.94 11.05
C ALA A 109 -6.16 10.94 10.60
N TRP A 110 -6.22 9.72 11.14
CA TRP A 110 -5.41 8.60 10.64
C TRP A 110 -6.18 7.28 10.80
N LEU A 111 -5.49 6.18 11.11
CA LEU A 111 -6.10 4.84 11.13
C LEU A 111 -7.01 4.57 12.33
N GLY A 112 -6.83 5.28 13.45
CA GLY A 112 -7.55 4.99 14.68
C GLY A 112 -9.03 5.30 14.55
N LEU A 113 -9.88 4.28 14.67
CA LEU A 113 -11.33 4.39 14.51
C LEU A 113 -12.03 3.37 15.43
N ALA A 114 -12.69 3.84 16.49
CA ALA A 114 -13.26 2.96 17.51
C ALA A 114 -14.63 3.44 18.02
N TRP A 115 -15.61 2.55 18.00
CA TRP A 115 -16.92 2.79 18.64
C TRP A 115 -16.81 2.69 20.16
N HIS A 116 -17.43 3.64 20.86
CA HIS A 116 -17.80 3.42 22.24
C HIS A 116 -18.88 2.32 22.32
N PRO A 117 -18.86 1.46 23.36
CA PRO A 117 -19.90 0.45 23.60
C PRO A 117 -21.36 0.96 23.70
N ASP A 118 -21.57 2.29 23.75
CA ASP A 118 -22.92 2.89 23.82
C ASP A 118 -23.56 3.05 22.43
N GLY A 119 -22.80 2.81 21.37
CA GLY A 119 -23.24 2.94 19.99
C GLY A 119 -23.55 4.37 19.53
N ARG A 120 -23.17 5.38 20.31
CA ARG A 120 -23.43 6.80 20.06
C ARG A 120 -22.17 7.64 19.95
N ARG A 121 -21.03 7.15 20.43
CA ARG A 121 -19.75 7.85 20.29
C ARG A 121 -18.78 7.05 19.43
N LEU A 122 -18.13 7.74 18.50
CA LEU A 122 -17.10 7.21 17.63
C LEU A 122 -15.83 8.03 17.84
N TYR A 123 -14.72 7.37 18.17
CA TYR A 123 -13.44 8.02 18.42
C TYR A 123 -12.53 7.85 17.20
N VAL A 124 -11.87 8.94 16.80
CA VAL A 124 -10.98 9.00 15.63
C VAL A 124 -9.63 9.57 16.04
N SER A 125 -8.54 8.93 15.63
CA SER A 125 -7.19 9.41 15.92
C SER A 125 -6.91 10.75 15.23
N GLY A 126 -6.44 11.76 15.95
CA GLY A 126 -6.11 13.09 15.40
C GLY A 126 -4.69 13.22 14.85
N ALA A 127 -3.99 12.12 14.59
CA ALA A 127 -2.69 12.10 13.93
C ALA A 127 -1.66 13.07 14.55
N GLY A 128 -1.00 13.90 13.74
CA GLY A 128 -0.02 14.91 14.17
C GLY A 128 -0.60 16.04 15.03
N ASN A 129 -1.91 16.17 15.18
CA ASN A 129 -2.52 17.15 16.09
C ASN A 129 -2.44 16.71 17.56
N ASN A 130 -2.03 15.47 17.84
CA ASN A 130 -1.93 14.92 19.18
C ASN A 130 -3.25 14.93 19.96
N THR A 131 -4.34 14.70 19.24
CA THR A 131 -5.70 14.58 19.79
C THR A 131 -6.34 13.24 19.43
N VAL A 132 -7.44 12.93 20.10
CA VAL A 132 -8.44 11.96 19.65
C VAL A 132 -9.78 12.69 19.54
N HIS A 133 -10.39 12.66 18.36
CA HIS A 133 -11.68 13.29 18.12
C HIS A 133 -12.80 12.40 18.67
N GLU A 134 -13.65 12.94 19.54
CA GLU A 134 -14.95 12.34 19.84
C GLU A 134 -15.96 12.82 18.79
N LEU A 135 -16.62 11.87 18.12
CA LEU A 135 -17.71 12.15 17.19
C LEU A 135 -19.00 11.53 17.74
N ARG A 136 -20.12 12.25 17.63
CA ARG A 136 -21.42 11.84 18.17
C ARG A 136 -22.34 11.41 17.05
N TRP A 137 -22.85 10.19 17.17
CA TRP A 137 -23.79 9.57 16.26
C TRP A 137 -25.20 9.60 16.86
N GLY A 138 -26.12 10.27 16.18
CA GLY A 138 -27.51 10.38 16.64
C GLY A 138 -28.35 11.28 15.75
N VAL A 139 -29.63 11.41 16.09
CA VAL A 139 -30.56 12.31 15.40
C VAL A 139 -30.11 13.75 15.67
N GLY A 140 -29.61 14.42 14.64
CA GLY A 140 -29.25 15.83 14.75
C GLY A 140 -30.47 16.74 14.61
N ALA A 141 -30.35 18.00 15.04
CA ALA A 141 -31.36 19.04 14.79
C ALA A 141 -31.66 19.17 13.28
N PRO A 142 -32.86 19.59 12.83
CA PRO A 142 -33.11 19.84 11.41
C PRO A 142 -32.01 20.75 10.82
N LEU A 143 -31.49 20.43 9.62
CA LEU A 143 -30.59 21.35 8.94
C LEU A 143 -31.37 22.62 8.57
N PRO A 144 -30.74 23.82 8.61
CA PRO A 144 -31.34 25.03 8.07
C PRO A 144 -31.77 24.79 6.62
N ARG A 145 -32.89 25.39 6.20
CA ARG A 145 -33.26 25.38 4.77
C ARG A 145 -32.11 25.95 3.96
N ASP A 146 -31.82 25.32 2.84
CA ASP A 146 -30.99 25.93 1.81
C ASP A 146 -31.72 27.22 1.34
N PRO A 147 -31.09 28.41 1.41
CA PRO A 147 -31.73 29.67 1.02
C PRO A 147 -32.21 29.69 -0.43
N ASP A 148 -31.58 28.88 -1.31
CA ASP A 148 -31.81 28.87 -2.75
C ASP A 148 -32.73 27.73 -3.22
N GLU A 149 -33.18 26.85 -2.31
CA GLU A 149 -33.97 25.67 -2.66
C GLU A 149 -35.37 25.71 -2.00
N ASN A 150 -36.43 25.73 -2.82
CA ASN A 150 -37.83 25.76 -2.36
C ASN A 150 -38.34 24.37 -1.90
N THR A 151 -37.43 23.53 -1.43
CA THR A 151 -37.65 22.14 -1.03
C THR A 151 -38.03 22.06 0.46
N PRO A 152 -38.93 21.15 0.88
CA PRO A 152 -39.24 20.96 2.30
C PRO A 152 -37.97 20.67 3.12
N PRO A 153 -37.92 21.04 4.41
CA PRO A 153 -36.80 20.68 5.27
C PRO A 153 -36.62 19.16 5.27
N ARG A 154 -35.39 18.68 5.09
CA ARG A 154 -35.11 17.24 5.18
C ARG A 154 -35.55 16.73 6.56
N PRO A 155 -36.24 15.57 6.64
CA PRO A 155 -36.59 14.99 7.92
C PRO A 155 -35.33 14.77 8.77
N PRO A 156 -35.44 14.81 10.10
CA PRO A 156 -34.30 14.63 10.98
C PRO A 156 -33.73 13.21 10.82
N GLU A 157 -32.58 13.12 10.16
CA GLU A 157 -31.85 11.89 9.95
C GLU A 157 -30.65 11.79 10.93
N PRO A 158 -30.26 10.57 11.32
CA PRO A 158 -29.03 10.35 12.07
C PRO A 158 -27.81 10.90 11.32
N ARG A 159 -26.98 11.68 11.99
CA ARG A 159 -25.74 12.24 11.44
C ARG A 159 -24.60 12.22 12.45
N LEU A 160 -23.40 12.41 11.94
CA LEU A 160 -22.20 12.52 12.76
C LEU A 160 -21.93 13.99 13.07
N THR A 161 -21.75 14.33 14.35
CA THR A 161 -21.39 15.68 14.79
C THR A 161 -20.12 15.65 15.64
N ARG A 162 -19.39 16.77 15.70
CA ARG A 162 -18.18 16.86 16.53
C ARG A 162 -18.56 16.96 18.01
N GLY A 163 -17.95 16.12 18.84
CA GLY A 163 -17.89 16.22 20.29
C GLY A 163 -16.61 16.93 20.75
N PRO A 164 -16.26 16.86 22.05
CA PRO A 164 -15.00 17.39 22.55
C PRO A 164 -13.81 16.51 22.13
N ASP A 165 -12.73 17.15 21.69
CA ASP A 165 -11.48 16.45 21.43
C ASP A 165 -10.77 16.10 22.75
N LEU A 166 -10.19 14.91 22.81
CA LEU A 166 -9.29 14.48 23.87
C LEU A 166 -7.87 14.93 23.50
N VAL A 167 -7.30 15.87 24.24
CA VAL A 167 -5.97 16.42 23.96
C VAL A 167 -4.92 15.58 24.69
N LEU A 168 -4.03 14.93 23.93
CA LEU A 168 -3.02 13.99 24.45
C LEU A 168 -1.60 14.54 24.38
N GLY A 169 -1.41 15.70 23.75
CA GLY A 169 -0.11 16.35 23.63
C GLY A 169 -0.20 17.64 22.83
N ARG A 170 0.94 18.27 22.61
CA ARG A 170 1.04 19.44 21.72
C ARG A 170 1.04 18.97 20.26
N PRO A 171 0.42 19.70 19.32
CA PRO A 171 0.52 19.39 17.90
C PRO A 171 1.98 19.34 17.44
N MET A 172 2.29 18.49 16.46
CA MET A 172 3.61 18.46 15.85
C MET A 172 3.86 19.71 15.03
N GLU A 173 5.05 20.29 15.20
CA GLU A 173 5.51 21.39 14.38
C GLU A 173 5.97 20.85 13.01
N ILE A 174 5.64 21.59 11.95
CA ILE A 174 6.10 21.30 10.59
C ILE A 174 7.53 21.85 10.49
N PRO A 175 8.55 21.04 10.14
CA PRO A 175 9.89 21.55 9.89
C PRO A 175 9.86 22.64 8.80
N LEU A 176 10.69 23.66 8.91
CA LEU A 176 10.75 24.73 7.91
C LEU A 176 11.11 24.15 6.52
N PRO A 177 10.57 24.72 5.42
CA PRO A 177 10.94 24.29 4.07
C PRO A 177 12.47 24.33 3.89
N GLY A 178 13.07 23.20 3.51
CA GLY A 178 14.52 23.06 3.34
C GLY A 178 15.31 22.63 4.59
N SER A 179 14.66 22.43 5.74
CA SER A 179 15.28 21.72 6.87
C SER A 179 14.84 20.25 6.86
N ASN A 180 15.71 19.33 6.43
CA ASN A 180 15.48 17.89 6.56
C ASN A 180 15.61 17.40 8.02
N ARG A 181 15.68 18.31 8.98
CA ARG A 181 15.79 17.99 10.41
C ARG A 181 14.53 18.50 11.09
N PRO A 182 13.67 17.62 11.62
CA PRO A 182 12.68 18.09 12.57
C PRO A 182 13.39 18.73 13.76
N GLU A 183 12.83 19.82 14.26
CA GLU A 183 13.18 20.36 15.58
C GLU A 183 13.19 19.21 16.62
N PRO A 184 14.08 19.25 17.62
CA PRO A 184 14.21 18.22 18.66
C PRO A 184 13.02 18.20 19.65
N VAL A 185 11.82 18.55 19.22
CA VAL A 185 10.59 18.29 19.97
C VAL A 185 10.32 16.79 19.86
N ALA A 186 10.03 16.13 20.99
CA ALA A 186 9.58 14.75 21.01
C ALA A 186 8.37 14.61 20.08
N GLN A 187 8.59 14.00 18.91
CA GLN A 187 7.55 13.83 17.91
C GLN A 187 6.49 12.88 18.45
N SER A 188 5.23 13.23 18.25
CA SER A 188 4.11 12.40 18.70
C SER A 188 3.05 12.42 17.60
N PHE A 189 2.51 11.24 17.30
CA PHE A 189 1.54 11.06 16.23
C PHE A 189 0.52 10.02 16.67
N ILE A 190 -0.74 10.41 16.82
CA ILE A 190 -1.77 9.49 17.33
C ILE A 190 -2.15 8.47 16.26
N GLY A 191 -1.86 7.22 16.58
CA GLY A 191 -2.03 6.05 15.74
C GLY A 191 -3.35 5.31 15.97
N GLY A 192 -3.26 4.02 16.23
CA GLY A 192 -4.41 3.20 16.60
C GLY A 192 -5.02 3.51 17.96
N LEU A 193 -6.30 3.15 18.08
CA LEU A 193 -7.12 3.35 19.27
C LEU A 193 -7.78 2.03 19.68
N ALA A 194 -7.90 1.81 20.99
CA ALA A 194 -8.72 0.73 21.54
C ALA A 194 -9.54 1.24 22.73
N ILE A 195 -10.79 0.80 22.86
CA ILE A 195 -11.69 1.18 23.96
C ILE A 195 -12.01 -0.06 24.77
N THR A 196 -11.97 0.04 26.10
CA THR A 196 -12.32 -1.07 26.98
C THR A 196 -13.79 -1.50 26.79
N PRO A 197 -14.14 -2.78 26.96
CA PRO A 197 -15.52 -3.25 26.78
C PRO A 197 -16.55 -2.54 27.67
N ASP A 198 -16.14 -2.04 28.83
CA ASP A 198 -16.97 -1.26 29.75
C ASP A 198 -17.13 0.22 29.34
N GLY A 199 -16.41 0.68 28.31
CA GLY A 199 -16.45 2.05 27.80
C GLY A 199 -15.79 3.09 28.71
N THR A 200 -15.05 2.66 29.73
CA THR A 200 -14.47 3.59 30.71
C THR A 200 -13.14 4.19 30.26
N ARG A 201 -12.36 3.46 29.44
CA ARG A 201 -11.01 3.83 29.05
C ARG A 201 -10.76 3.72 27.56
N LEU A 202 -9.94 4.63 27.06
CA LEU A 202 -9.39 4.61 25.71
C LEU A 202 -7.87 4.54 25.78
N PHE A 203 -7.29 3.64 25.00
CA PHE A 203 -5.87 3.54 24.75
C PHE A 203 -5.56 4.16 23.39
N ALA A 204 -4.54 5.01 23.33
CA ALA A 204 -4.08 5.64 22.11
C ALA A 204 -2.57 5.43 21.96
N THR A 205 -2.14 4.84 20.84
CA THR A 205 -0.71 4.70 20.53
C THR A 205 -0.16 5.99 19.95
N HIS A 206 1.05 6.37 20.35
CA HIS A 206 1.77 7.51 19.78
C HIS A 206 2.91 6.95 18.92
N VAL A 207 2.70 6.86 17.60
CA VAL A 207 3.59 6.14 16.67
C VAL A 207 5.02 6.65 16.74
N MET A 208 5.21 7.96 16.53
CA MET A 208 6.53 8.60 16.62
C MET A 208 6.99 8.87 18.07
N GLY A 209 6.06 8.82 19.02
CA GLY A 209 6.31 9.14 20.42
C GLY A 209 6.76 7.94 21.26
N GLN A 210 6.67 6.72 20.73
CA GLN A 210 7.02 5.47 21.42
C GLN A 210 6.29 5.32 22.78
N VAL A 211 5.03 5.77 22.86
CA VAL A 211 4.21 5.65 24.08
C VAL A 211 2.79 5.18 23.77
N VAL A 212 2.10 4.69 24.80
CA VAL A 212 0.63 4.57 24.82
C VAL A 212 0.06 5.49 25.90
N SER A 213 -0.91 6.33 25.52
CA SER A 213 -1.72 7.08 26.48
C SER A 213 -2.97 6.30 26.86
N VAL A 214 -3.27 6.27 28.16
CA VAL A 214 -4.50 5.74 28.72
C VAL A 214 -5.37 6.92 29.14
N VAL A 215 -6.57 7.01 28.59
CA VAL A 215 -7.49 8.12 28.80
C VAL A 215 -8.73 7.62 29.51
N ASP A 216 -9.15 8.33 30.56
CA ASP A 216 -10.46 8.12 31.18
C ASP A 216 -11.53 8.82 30.33
N LEU A 217 -12.47 8.05 29.78
CA LEU A 217 -13.50 8.57 28.88
C LEU A 217 -14.61 9.33 29.59
N LYS A 218 -14.68 9.29 30.92
CA LYS A 218 -15.65 10.06 31.71
C LYS A 218 -15.19 11.50 31.91
N THR A 219 -13.90 11.68 32.19
CA THR A 219 -13.28 12.97 32.48
C THR A 219 -12.59 13.57 31.26
N GLY A 220 -12.20 12.75 30.29
CA GLY A 220 -11.42 13.13 29.12
C GLY A 220 -9.93 13.33 29.41
N HIS A 221 -9.44 12.95 30.59
CA HIS A 221 -8.06 13.17 31.01
C HIS A 221 -7.20 11.91 30.85
N VAL A 222 -5.91 12.12 30.58
CA VAL A 222 -4.90 11.06 30.55
C VAL A 222 -4.67 10.57 31.98
N LEU A 223 -4.94 9.28 32.22
CA LEU A 223 -4.67 8.57 33.47
C LEU A 223 -3.20 8.17 33.59
N ARG A 224 -2.62 7.71 32.47
CA ARG A 224 -1.26 7.17 32.42
C ARG A 224 -0.69 7.29 31.02
N THR A 225 0.63 7.49 30.94
CA THR A 225 1.42 7.28 29.74
C THR A 225 2.38 6.12 29.99
N ILE A 226 2.44 5.19 29.05
CA ILE A 226 3.26 3.97 29.11
C ILE A 226 4.36 4.08 28.05
N ASP A 227 5.61 4.05 28.47
CA ASP A 227 6.76 4.06 27.57
C ASP A 227 6.93 2.71 26.86
N LEU A 228 7.30 2.76 25.60
CA LEU A 228 7.53 1.60 24.73
C LEU A 228 8.97 1.60 24.23
N PRO A 229 9.55 0.42 23.94
CA PRO A 229 10.92 0.31 23.46
C PRO A 229 11.08 0.64 21.95
N ALA A 230 9.97 0.80 21.22
CA ALA A 230 9.95 1.08 19.78
C ALA A 230 8.59 1.67 19.36
N GLU A 231 8.47 2.06 18.09
CA GLU A 231 7.28 2.72 17.52
C GLU A 231 6.08 1.78 17.51
N PRO A 232 4.96 2.13 18.16
CA PRO A 232 3.73 1.37 18.06
C PRO A 232 3.00 1.70 16.74
N TYR A 233 2.27 0.74 16.18
CA TYR A 233 1.34 1.01 15.07
C TYR A 233 -0.11 1.16 15.56
N THR A 234 -0.60 0.15 16.28
CA THR A 234 -1.96 0.11 16.82
C THR A 234 -2.01 -0.65 18.14
N CYS A 235 -3.17 -0.65 18.78
CA CYS A 235 -3.44 -1.45 19.96
C CYS A 235 -4.81 -2.14 19.89
N ALA A 236 -4.98 -3.21 20.65
CA ALA A 236 -6.22 -3.96 20.79
C ALA A 236 -6.43 -4.37 22.25
N ILE A 237 -7.68 -4.47 22.69
CA ILE A 237 -8.02 -4.92 24.05
C ILE A 237 -8.61 -6.33 23.99
N SER A 238 -8.27 -7.18 24.97
CA SER A 238 -8.92 -8.48 25.12
C SER A 238 -10.42 -8.34 25.40
N PRO A 239 -11.26 -9.31 25.01
CA PRO A 239 -12.71 -9.26 25.25
C PRO A 239 -13.10 -9.12 26.72
N ASP A 240 -12.27 -9.62 27.65
CA ASP A 240 -12.47 -9.48 29.09
C ASP A 240 -11.99 -8.12 29.66
N GLY A 241 -11.41 -7.26 28.82
CA GLY A 241 -10.90 -5.95 29.20
C GLY A 241 -9.63 -5.96 30.05
N ARG A 242 -8.93 -7.10 30.18
CA ARG A 242 -7.79 -7.26 31.09
C ARG A 242 -6.41 -7.16 30.46
N THR A 243 -6.29 -7.38 29.15
CA THR A 243 -5.01 -7.38 28.45
C THR A 243 -5.04 -6.40 27.29
N LEU A 244 -4.14 -5.43 27.31
CA LEU A 244 -3.85 -4.57 26.18
C LEU A 244 -2.74 -5.19 25.35
N PHE A 245 -2.96 -5.32 24.04
CA PHE A 245 -1.97 -5.71 23.05
C PHE A 245 -1.54 -4.47 22.27
N VAL A 246 -0.23 -4.30 22.09
CA VAL A 246 0.34 -3.18 21.31
C VAL A 246 1.25 -3.76 20.24
N SER A 247 0.97 -3.48 18.97
CA SER A 247 1.85 -3.91 17.88
C SER A 247 2.99 -2.90 17.72
N LEU A 248 4.24 -3.37 17.80
CA LEU A 248 5.42 -2.51 17.67
C LEU A 248 5.99 -2.57 16.25
N TRP A 249 5.62 -1.58 15.44
CA TRP A 249 6.04 -1.41 14.05
C TRP A 249 7.56 -1.57 13.90
N GLY A 250 8.32 -0.81 14.70
CA GLY A 250 9.78 -0.86 14.73
C GLY A 250 10.38 -1.92 15.65
N GLY A 251 9.56 -2.81 16.23
CA GLY A 251 10.03 -3.81 17.20
C GLY A 251 9.92 -5.27 16.74
N ALA A 252 9.14 -5.57 15.69
CA ALA A 252 8.79 -6.96 15.32
C ALA A 252 8.27 -7.77 16.52
N ARG A 253 7.44 -7.12 17.34
CA ARG A 253 6.91 -7.62 18.61
C ARG A 253 5.47 -7.18 18.81
N VAL A 254 4.71 -7.99 19.53
CA VAL A 254 3.48 -7.55 20.22
C VAL A 254 3.77 -7.48 21.71
N LEU A 255 3.57 -6.31 22.31
CA LEU A 255 3.64 -6.15 23.77
C LEU A 255 2.29 -6.39 24.41
N LEU A 256 2.32 -6.97 25.62
CA LEU A 256 1.15 -7.24 26.43
C LEU A 256 1.26 -6.44 27.72
N PHE A 257 0.20 -5.73 28.08
CA PHE A 257 0.07 -5.01 29.35
C PHE A 257 -1.21 -5.41 30.07
N ASP A 258 -1.19 -5.31 31.40
CA ASP A 258 -2.40 -5.32 32.20
C ASP A 258 -3.20 -4.05 31.90
N ALA A 259 -4.43 -4.18 31.41
CA ALA A 259 -5.24 -3.02 31.04
C ALA A 259 -5.85 -2.28 32.25
N VAL A 260 -5.67 -2.81 33.46
CA VAL A 260 -6.14 -2.20 34.71
C VAL A 260 -4.99 -1.52 35.44
N THR A 261 -3.88 -2.22 35.66
CA THR A 261 -2.72 -1.71 36.40
C THR A 261 -1.68 -1.03 35.51
N PHE A 262 -1.76 -1.25 34.18
CA PHE A 262 -0.81 -0.76 33.18
C PHE A 262 0.58 -1.39 33.24
N GLU A 263 0.74 -2.43 34.04
CA GLU A 263 2.00 -3.15 34.19
C GLU A 263 2.27 -4.08 32.99
N PRO A 264 3.54 -4.22 32.57
CA PRO A 264 3.90 -5.12 31.48
C PRO A 264 3.62 -6.58 31.87
N ARG A 265 2.99 -7.32 30.96
CA ARG A 265 2.72 -8.76 31.06
C ARG A 265 3.65 -9.61 30.19
N GLY A 266 4.42 -8.98 29.29
CA GLY A 266 5.42 -9.64 28.46
C GLY A 266 5.33 -9.21 27.00
N GLU A 267 6.07 -9.92 26.15
CA GLU A 267 6.15 -9.65 24.72
C GLU A 267 6.18 -10.94 23.91
N VAL A 268 5.75 -10.86 22.65
CA VAL A 268 5.78 -11.99 21.71
C VAL A 268 6.45 -11.56 20.42
N ALA A 269 7.49 -12.29 20.01
CA ALA A 269 8.14 -12.11 18.72
C ALA A 269 7.22 -12.48 17.56
N VAL A 270 7.21 -11.62 16.54
CA VAL A 270 6.44 -11.78 15.29
C VAL A 270 7.30 -11.29 14.11
N GLY A 271 6.70 -11.18 12.92
CA GLY A 271 7.36 -10.62 11.74
C GLY A 271 7.54 -9.09 11.82
N GLU A 272 8.32 -8.55 10.90
CA GLU A 272 8.54 -7.12 10.78
C GLU A 272 7.26 -6.36 10.42
N HIS A 273 7.16 -5.15 10.98
CA HIS A 273 6.00 -4.26 10.85
C HIS A 273 4.67 -4.89 11.27
N PRO A 274 4.56 -5.34 12.54
CA PRO A 274 3.30 -5.83 13.06
C PRO A 274 2.26 -4.70 13.04
N ASN A 275 1.21 -4.93 12.27
CA ASN A 275 0.17 -3.98 11.90
C ASN A 275 -1.14 -4.28 12.65
N ALA A 276 -2.28 -4.35 11.96
CA ALA A 276 -3.57 -4.67 12.55
C ALA A 276 -3.54 -6.04 13.24
N MET A 277 -4.35 -6.15 14.29
CA MET A 277 -4.52 -7.37 15.05
C MET A 277 -6.00 -7.74 15.17
N ALA A 278 -6.29 -9.04 15.13
CA ALA A 278 -7.62 -9.58 15.36
C ALA A 278 -7.56 -10.62 16.49
N ILE A 279 -8.30 -10.39 17.57
CA ILE A 279 -8.39 -11.30 18.73
C ILE A 279 -9.68 -12.10 18.66
N THR A 280 -9.61 -13.39 19.02
CA THR A 280 -10.79 -14.23 19.15
C THR A 280 -11.66 -13.81 20.34
N ARG A 281 -12.96 -14.11 20.30
CA ARG A 281 -13.95 -13.76 21.32
C ARG A 281 -13.66 -14.38 22.68
N ASP A 282 -13.03 -15.54 22.70
CA ASP A 282 -12.56 -16.21 23.92
C ASP A 282 -11.24 -15.60 24.47
N GLY A 283 -10.64 -14.67 23.74
CA GLY A 283 -9.38 -14.02 24.09
C GLY A 283 -8.14 -14.91 24.02
N GLN A 284 -8.25 -16.13 23.46
CA GLN A 284 -7.15 -17.12 23.48
C GLN A 284 -6.19 -17.00 22.32
N ARG A 285 -6.64 -16.48 21.17
CA ARG A 285 -5.83 -16.35 19.95
C ARG A 285 -5.80 -14.92 19.45
N LEU A 286 -4.62 -14.49 19.01
CA LEU A 286 -4.42 -13.19 18.38
C LEU A 286 -3.73 -13.38 17.03
N PHE A 287 -4.30 -12.84 15.97
CA PHE A 287 -3.70 -12.81 14.63
C PHE A 287 -3.09 -11.43 14.39
N VAL A 288 -1.88 -11.39 13.84
CA VAL A 288 -1.08 -10.16 13.68
C VAL A 288 -0.59 -10.09 12.23
N ALA A 289 -1.03 -9.08 11.49
CA ALA A 289 -0.51 -8.80 10.16
C ALA A 289 0.92 -8.26 10.27
N CYS A 290 1.86 -8.68 9.42
CA CYS A 290 3.26 -8.20 9.45
C CYS A 290 3.64 -7.63 8.07
N ALA A 291 3.48 -6.31 7.90
CA ALA A 291 3.44 -5.68 6.59
C ALA A 291 4.79 -5.59 5.85
N ASN A 292 5.93 -5.73 6.52
CA ASN A 292 7.23 -5.83 5.83
C ASN A 292 7.57 -7.28 5.47
N THR A 293 6.55 -8.15 5.38
CA THR A 293 6.72 -9.59 5.16
C THR A 293 5.63 -10.13 4.24
N ASN A 294 5.60 -11.46 4.09
CA ASN A 294 4.53 -12.19 3.39
C ASN A 294 3.66 -13.01 4.35
N ALA A 295 3.53 -12.59 5.61
CA ALA A 295 2.93 -13.42 6.65
C ALA A 295 2.02 -12.71 7.64
N VAL A 296 1.06 -13.49 8.14
CA VAL A 296 0.30 -13.22 9.37
C VAL A 296 0.79 -14.18 10.44
N TRP A 297 0.93 -13.71 11.67
CA TRP A 297 1.33 -14.54 12.81
C TRP A 297 0.13 -14.82 13.71
N ALA A 298 -0.09 -16.09 14.07
CA ALA A 298 -1.08 -16.47 15.07
C ALA A 298 -0.38 -16.73 16.41
N LEU A 299 -0.89 -16.12 17.46
CA LEU A 299 -0.35 -16.17 18.82
C LEU A 299 -1.33 -16.89 19.73
N ASP A 300 -0.78 -17.67 20.66
CA ASP A 300 -1.50 -18.18 21.83
C ASP A 300 -1.28 -17.18 22.98
N VAL A 301 -2.37 -16.54 23.40
CA VAL A 301 -2.35 -15.44 24.39
C VAL A 301 -1.97 -15.97 25.78
N GLY A 302 -2.49 -17.13 26.16
CA GLY A 302 -2.22 -17.74 27.46
C GLY A 302 -0.76 -18.18 27.59
N LYS A 303 -0.20 -18.78 26.53
CA LYS A 303 1.21 -19.21 26.47
C LYS A 303 2.19 -18.09 26.10
N ARG A 304 1.69 -16.91 25.70
CA ARG A 304 2.47 -15.74 25.28
C ARG A 304 3.53 -16.11 24.24
N ARG A 305 3.11 -16.81 23.18
CA ARG A 305 4.00 -17.19 22.08
C ARG A 305 3.28 -17.24 20.76
N ALA A 306 4.03 -17.01 19.69
CA ALA A 306 3.61 -17.39 18.35
C ALA A 306 3.45 -18.91 18.28
N VAL A 307 2.35 -19.36 17.69
CA VAL A 307 2.08 -20.78 17.42
C VAL A 307 2.10 -21.10 15.93
N GLU A 308 1.98 -20.09 15.07
CA GLU A 308 1.93 -20.28 13.63
C GLU A 308 2.36 -19.02 12.88
N GLN A 309 3.06 -19.22 11.75
CA GLN A 309 3.32 -18.20 10.74
C GLN A 309 2.58 -18.60 9.45
N ILE A 310 1.55 -17.85 9.12
CA ILE A 310 0.67 -18.09 7.97
C ILE A 310 1.22 -17.32 6.78
N LYS A 311 1.72 -18.03 5.76
CA LYS A 311 2.18 -17.40 4.52
C LYS A 311 0.99 -16.99 3.66
N VAL A 312 0.88 -15.70 3.35
CA VAL A 312 -0.27 -15.12 2.64
C VAL A 312 0.08 -14.61 1.25
N SER A 313 1.29 -14.90 0.74
CA SER A 313 1.68 -14.49 -0.61
C SER A 313 0.90 -15.22 -1.70
N LEU A 314 0.61 -14.51 -2.79
CA LEU A 314 -0.14 -15.06 -3.93
C LEU A 314 0.54 -16.27 -4.58
N GLN A 315 1.89 -16.26 -4.61
CA GLN A 315 2.72 -17.36 -5.07
C GLN A 315 3.53 -17.94 -3.90
N ARG A 316 3.83 -19.24 -3.97
CA ARG A 316 4.51 -19.96 -2.90
C ARG A 316 5.91 -19.43 -2.63
N ASP A 317 6.69 -19.07 -3.65
CA ASP A 317 8.10 -18.68 -3.48
C ASP A 317 8.34 -17.18 -3.75
N ALA A 318 7.27 -16.39 -3.72
CA ALA A 318 7.33 -14.95 -3.86
C ALA A 318 8.30 -14.31 -2.84
N PRO A 319 9.16 -13.35 -3.27
CA PRO A 319 9.96 -12.56 -2.35
C PRO A 319 9.06 -11.74 -1.41
N PRO A 320 9.57 -11.29 -0.25
CA PRO A 320 8.89 -10.32 0.61
C PRO A 320 8.34 -9.14 -0.18
N GLY A 321 7.09 -8.76 0.09
CA GLY A 321 6.37 -7.69 -0.61
C GLY A 321 4.88 -7.99 -0.85
N SER A 322 4.24 -8.87 -0.07
CA SER A 322 2.79 -9.02 -0.08
C SER A 322 2.08 -7.98 0.78
N THR A 323 2.77 -7.47 1.80
CA THR A 323 2.32 -6.33 2.62
C THR A 323 0.96 -6.54 3.26
N PRO A 324 0.83 -7.56 4.14
CA PRO A 324 -0.41 -7.78 4.88
C PRO A 324 -0.65 -6.61 5.84
N ASN A 325 -1.59 -5.73 5.49
CA ASN A 325 -1.90 -4.51 6.23
C ASN A 325 -2.98 -4.71 7.29
N SER A 326 -3.96 -5.57 7.01
CA SER A 326 -5.09 -5.81 7.90
C SER A 326 -5.44 -7.27 8.03
N VAL A 327 -6.04 -7.63 9.16
CA VAL A 327 -6.62 -8.95 9.43
C VAL A 327 -8.04 -8.80 10.01
N SER A 328 -8.98 -9.63 9.58
CA SER A 328 -10.35 -9.63 10.10
C SER A 328 -10.92 -11.05 10.17
N LEU A 329 -11.40 -11.44 11.35
CA LEU A 329 -12.03 -12.74 11.59
C LEU A 329 -13.49 -12.75 11.10
N SER A 330 -13.91 -13.87 10.53
CA SER A 330 -15.32 -14.13 10.25
C SER A 330 -16.14 -14.19 11.53
N PRO A 331 -17.47 -13.96 11.47
CA PRO A 331 -18.31 -14.07 12.65
C PRO A 331 -18.32 -15.45 13.31
N ASP A 332 -17.94 -16.52 12.63
CA ASP A 332 -17.76 -17.85 13.24
C ASP A 332 -16.31 -18.17 13.64
N GLU A 333 -15.39 -17.22 13.42
CA GLU A 333 -13.95 -17.29 13.74
C GLU A 333 -13.19 -18.44 13.05
N LYS A 334 -13.76 -18.96 11.95
CA LYS A 334 -13.14 -20.01 11.14
C LYS A 334 -12.35 -19.48 9.96
N ARG A 335 -12.66 -18.27 9.49
CA ARG A 335 -11.95 -17.62 8.38
C ARG A 335 -11.31 -16.31 8.82
N LEU A 336 -10.19 -16.00 8.19
CA LEU A 336 -9.48 -14.73 8.32
C LEU A 336 -9.32 -14.09 6.95
N LEU A 337 -9.71 -12.83 6.82
CA LEU A 337 -9.35 -11.99 5.67
C LEU A 337 -8.03 -11.30 5.93
N VAL A 338 -7.16 -11.26 4.93
CA VAL A 338 -5.87 -10.55 5.00
C VAL A 338 -5.72 -9.65 3.79
N ALA A 339 -5.64 -8.34 3.99
CA ALA A 339 -5.42 -7.38 2.89
C ALA A 339 -3.93 -7.31 2.53
N ASN A 340 -3.57 -7.86 1.37
CA ASN A 340 -2.21 -7.84 0.83
C ASN A 340 -2.06 -6.65 -0.13
N ALA A 341 -1.48 -5.56 0.37
CA ALA A 341 -1.50 -4.26 -0.31
C ALA A 341 -0.79 -4.31 -1.68
N ASP A 342 0.46 -4.74 -1.71
CA ASP A 342 1.26 -4.74 -2.93
C ASP A 342 0.95 -5.92 -3.87
N ASN A 343 0.09 -6.84 -3.44
CA ASN A 343 -0.43 -7.88 -4.33
C ASN A 343 -1.83 -7.55 -4.87
N ASN A 344 -2.45 -6.44 -4.45
CA ASN A 344 -3.81 -6.07 -4.86
C ASN A 344 -4.83 -7.20 -4.65
N THR A 345 -4.70 -7.91 -3.52
CA THR A 345 -5.56 -9.04 -3.17
C THR A 345 -5.97 -9.02 -1.70
N VAL A 346 -7.07 -9.71 -1.40
CA VAL A 346 -7.38 -10.17 -0.05
C VAL A 346 -7.24 -11.69 -0.01
N ALA A 347 -6.35 -12.20 0.82
CA ALA A 347 -6.27 -13.64 1.10
C ALA A 347 -7.41 -14.06 2.04
N VAL A 348 -8.07 -15.17 1.73
CA VAL A 348 -9.05 -15.82 2.61
C VAL A 348 -8.38 -17.05 3.19
N VAL A 349 -8.28 -17.13 4.52
CA VAL A 349 -7.52 -18.16 5.23
C VAL A 349 -8.45 -18.93 6.15
N ASP A 350 -8.46 -20.25 6.08
CA ASP A 350 -9.03 -21.10 7.13
C ASP A 350 -8.12 -21.02 8.35
N VAL A 351 -8.70 -20.67 9.50
CA VAL A 351 -8.00 -20.59 10.79
C VAL A 351 -8.74 -21.40 11.86
N GLY A 352 -9.67 -22.27 11.46
CA GLY A 352 -10.54 -23.00 12.37
C GLY A 352 -9.79 -23.97 13.28
N THR A 353 -8.62 -24.44 12.83
CA THR A 353 -7.74 -25.32 13.60
C THR A 353 -6.42 -24.63 13.92
N VAL A 354 -6.06 -24.57 15.20
CA VAL A 354 -4.81 -23.94 15.67
C VAL A 354 -3.60 -24.63 15.06
N GLY A 355 -2.70 -23.87 14.41
CA GLY A 355 -1.46 -24.40 13.85
C GLY A 355 -1.63 -25.16 12.53
N GLN A 356 -2.82 -25.11 11.92
CA GLN A 356 -3.13 -25.75 10.64
C GLN A 356 -3.88 -24.78 9.72
N SER A 357 -3.55 -23.50 9.81
CA SER A 357 -4.19 -22.48 8.99
C SER A 357 -3.79 -22.64 7.52
N GLU A 358 -4.73 -22.51 6.61
CA GLU A 358 -4.51 -22.70 5.17
C GLU A 358 -5.13 -21.55 4.37
N VAL A 359 -4.39 -21.00 3.42
CA VAL A 359 -4.94 -20.01 2.48
C VAL A 359 -5.87 -20.73 1.49
N GLU A 360 -7.18 -20.52 1.64
CA GLU A 360 -8.21 -21.10 0.77
C GLU A 360 -8.22 -20.47 -0.63
N GLY A 361 -7.80 -19.21 -0.73
CA GLY A 361 -7.75 -18.47 -2.01
C GLY A 361 -7.63 -16.96 -1.84
N PHE A 362 -7.83 -16.24 -2.96
CA PHE A 362 -7.62 -14.80 -3.06
C PHE A 362 -8.80 -14.10 -3.75
N ILE A 363 -9.15 -12.93 -3.25
CA ILE A 363 -10.11 -11.98 -3.84
C ILE A 363 -9.28 -10.88 -4.51
N PRO A 364 -9.42 -10.60 -5.82
CA PRO A 364 -8.76 -9.47 -6.46
C PRO A 364 -9.42 -8.15 -6.02
N THR A 365 -8.60 -7.12 -5.80
CA THR A 365 -9.04 -5.83 -5.24
C THR A 365 -8.64 -4.65 -6.10
N GLY A 366 -9.05 -3.45 -5.72
CA GLY A 366 -8.45 -2.21 -6.18
C GLY A 366 -6.99 -2.08 -5.73
N TRP A 367 -6.34 -1.03 -6.19
CA TRP A 367 -4.92 -0.78 -5.94
C TRP A 367 -4.67 -0.48 -4.47
N TYR A 368 -3.75 -1.25 -3.88
CA TYR A 368 -3.24 -1.11 -2.53
C TYR A 368 -4.35 -1.29 -1.46
N PRO A 369 -4.92 -2.51 -1.29
CA PRO A 369 -5.92 -2.76 -0.26
C PRO A 369 -5.35 -2.50 1.13
N THR A 370 -5.98 -1.59 1.87
CA THR A 370 -5.53 -1.12 3.18
C THR A 370 -6.26 -1.84 4.32
N ALA A 371 -7.53 -2.20 4.11
CA ALA A 371 -8.34 -2.92 5.07
C ALA A 371 -9.34 -3.86 4.38
N ALA A 372 -9.61 -5.02 4.99
CA ALA A 372 -10.73 -5.88 4.61
C ALA A 372 -11.45 -6.39 5.86
N MET A 373 -12.78 -6.52 5.79
CA MET A 373 -13.58 -7.08 6.89
C MET A 373 -14.80 -7.84 6.38
N PHE A 374 -15.25 -8.81 7.17
CA PHE A 374 -16.59 -9.38 7.01
C PHE A 374 -17.62 -8.39 7.53
N SER A 375 -18.81 -8.40 6.94
CA SER A 375 -19.98 -7.78 7.56
C SER A 375 -20.31 -8.48 8.90
N ARG A 376 -20.98 -7.78 9.81
CA ARG A 376 -21.34 -8.30 11.14
C ARG A 376 -22.14 -9.61 11.07
N ASP A 377 -22.99 -9.77 10.06
CA ASP A 377 -23.78 -10.97 9.80
C ASP A 377 -23.02 -12.05 8.99
N GLY A 378 -21.82 -11.75 8.50
CA GLY A 378 -20.96 -12.63 7.71
C GLY A 378 -21.40 -12.84 6.26
N SER A 379 -22.45 -12.14 5.81
CA SER A 379 -23.00 -12.29 4.46
C SER A 379 -22.18 -11.59 3.37
N GLN A 380 -21.40 -10.57 3.73
CA GLN A 380 -20.62 -9.75 2.82
C GLN A 380 -19.17 -9.60 3.29
N VAL A 381 -18.33 -9.18 2.35
CA VAL A 381 -16.97 -8.69 2.59
C VAL A 381 -16.91 -7.24 2.10
N PHE A 382 -16.24 -6.41 2.88
CA PHE A 382 -15.88 -5.05 2.52
C PHE A 382 -14.37 -4.96 2.33
N VAL A 383 -13.91 -4.23 1.31
CA VAL A 383 -12.48 -4.02 1.06
C VAL A 383 -12.19 -2.56 0.76
N LEU A 384 -11.33 -1.92 1.54
CA LEU A 384 -10.79 -0.59 1.27
C LEU A 384 -9.56 -0.72 0.36
N SER A 385 -9.49 0.11 -0.68
CA SER A 385 -8.32 0.27 -1.54
C SER A 385 -7.81 1.70 -1.45
N GLY A 386 -6.56 1.86 -1.01
CA GLY A 386 -5.94 3.13 -0.69
C GLY A 386 -5.71 4.02 -1.90
N LYS A 387 -5.18 3.43 -2.98
CA LYS A 387 -4.84 4.08 -4.25
C LYS A 387 -5.98 4.04 -5.28
N GLY A 388 -7.05 3.28 -5.00
CA GLY A 388 -8.29 3.31 -5.77
C GLY A 388 -8.36 2.29 -6.91
N LEU A 389 -8.96 2.69 -8.04
CA LEU A 389 -9.22 1.79 -9.19
C LEU A 389 -8.43 2.15 -10.44
N THR A 390 -7.70 3.27 -10.42
CA THR A 390 -6.94 3.78 -11.56
C THR A 390 -6.00 4.89 -11.12
N SER A 391 -5.00 5.17 -11.95
CA SER A 391 -4.24 6.42 -11.98
C SER A 391 -4.23 6.97 -13.39
N MET A 392 -3.90 8.25 -13.54
CA MET A 392 -3.78 8.89 -14.83
C MET A 392 -2.51 9.75 -14.89
N PRO A 393 -1.94 9.95 -16.10
CA PRO A 393 -0.92 10.97 -16.30
C PRO A 393 -1.40 12.35 -15.83
N ASN A 394 -0.44 13.18 -15.42
CA ASN A 394 -0.69 14.52 -14.89
C ASN A 394 -0.01 15.63 -15.73
N PRO A 395 -0.28 15.75 -17.05
CA PRO A 395 0.34 16.77 -17.90
C PRO A 395 0.04 18.21 -17.47
N ARG A 396 -0.99 18.43 -16.64
CA ARG A 396 -1.35 19.73 -16.05
C ARG A 396 -0.90 19.84 -14.58
N SER A 397 0.17 19.15 -14.18
CA SER A 397 0.72 19.22 -12.82
C SER A 397 1.28 20.62 -12.55
N MET A 398 0.58 21.43 -11.76
CA MET A 398 1.06 22.74 -11.31
C MET A 398 1.37 22.68 -9.80
N PRO A 399 2.52 23.22 -9.34
CA PRO A 399 2.93 23.16 -7.92
C PRO A 399 1.99 23.85 -6.93
N ARG A 400 1.01 24.64 -7.41
CA ARG A 400 -0.01 25.31 -6.59
C ARG A 400 -1.39 25.12 -7.20
N SER A 401 -2.34 24.73 -6.36
CA SER A 401 -3.77 24.74 -6.67
C SER A 401 -4.19 26.15 -7.08
N ILE A 402 -4.60 26.34 -8.34
CA ILE A 402 -5.30 27.56 -8.74
C ILE A 402 -6.72 27.44 -8.15
N PRO A 403 -7.21 28.42 -7.36
CA PRO A 403 -8.61 28.44 -6.96
C PRO A 403 -9.51 28.39 -8.20
N GLY A 404 -10.30 27.33 -8.35
CA GLY A 404 -11.18 27.11 -9.50
C GLY A 404 -10.55 26.45 -10.74
N GLY A 405 -9.29 26.03 -10.69
CA GLY A 405 -8.64 25.23 -11.76
C GLY A 405 -8.38 23.78 -11.34
N GLU A 406 -8.50 22.84 -12.28
CA GLU A 406 -8.10 21.43 -12.08
C GLU A 406 -6.56 21.31 -12.00
N SER A 407 -5.98 21.43 -10.79
CA SER A 407 -4.57 21.05 -10.59
C SER A 407 -4.45 19.53 -10.50
N GLN A 408 -3.63 18.93 -11.36
CA GLN A 408 -3.31 17.50 -11.36
C GLN A 408 -2.09 17.21 -10.45
N TYR A 409 -2.11 17.72 -9.23
CA TYR A 409 -1.09 17.37 -8.25
C TYR A 409 -1.24 15.91 -7.84
N VAL A 410 -0.16 15.13 -7.92
CA VAL A 410 -0.19 13.66 -7.80
C VAL A 410 -0.89 13.19 -6.51
N GLY A 411 -0.63 13.85 -5.38
CA GLY A 411 -1.26 13.47 -4.11
C GLY A 411 -2.78 13.66 -4.08
N ALA A 412 -3.31 14.59 -4.87
CA ALA A 412 -4.75 14.84 -4.96
C ALA A 412 -5.47 13.94 -5.99
N MET A 413 -4.73 13.18 -6.80
CA MET A 413 -5.30 12.36 -7.89
C MET A 413 -5.67 10.94 -7.45
N LEU A 414 -5.02 10.42 -6.41
CA LEU A 414 -5.34 9.12 -5.85
C LEU A 414 -6.61 9.21 -5.00
N THR A 415 -7.70 8.60 -5.48
CA THR A 415 -8.91 8.46 -4.66
C THR A 415 -9.20 7.01 -4.35
N GLY A 416 -9.29 6.71 -3.06
CA GLY A 416 -9.60 5.39 -2.56
C GLY A 416 -11.07 5.02 -2.68
N THR A 417 -11.30 3.72 -2.54
CA THR A 417 -12.62 3.10 -2.69
C THR A 417 -12.90 2.11 -1.58
N VAL A 418 -14.18 1.88 -1.31
CA VAL A 418 -14.67 0.66 -0.65
C VAL A 418 -15.36 -0.25 -1.67
N SER A 419 -15.06 -1.54 -1.60
CA SER A 419 -15.67 -2.57 -2.43
C SER A 419 -16.62 -3.42 -1.59
N PHE A 420 -17.78 -3.72 -2.15
CA PHE A 420 -18.82 -4.57 -1.55
C PHE A 420 -18.97 -5.84 -2.39
N LEU A 421 -18.78 -7.00 -1.77
CA LEU A 421 -19.02 -8.28 -2.42
C LEU A 421 -19.67 -9.27 -1.45
N PRO A 422 -20.47 -10.23 -1.94
CA PRO A 422 -20.92 -11.36 -1.13
C PRO A 422 -19.71 -12.12 -0.56
N ASN A 423 -19.86 -12.67 0.64
CA ASN A 423 -18.86 -13.58 1.19
C ASN A 423 -18.75 -14.83 0.28
N PRO A 424 -17.60 -15.06 -0.37
CA PRO A 424 -17.49 -16.11 -1.37
C PRO A 424 -17.52 -17.51 -0.74
N ASP A 425 -18.36 -18.38 -1.30
CA ASP A 425 -18.23 -19.81 -1.06
C ASP A 425 -16.95 -20.36 -1.72
N ARG A 426 -16.71 -21.66 -1.57
CA ARG A 426 -15.52 -22.32 -2.13
C ARG A 426 -15.39 -22.14 -3.65
N ASN A 427 -16.49 -22.22 -4.40
CA ASN A 427 -16.46 -22.14 -5.86
C ASN A 427 -16.27 -20.69 -6.34
N GLY A 428 -16.93 -19.74 -5.68
CA GLY A 428 -16.73 -18.31 -5.89
C GLY A 428 -15.28 -17.91 -5.62
N LEU A 429 -14.71 -18.35 -4.49
CA LEU A 429 -13.34 -18.05 -4.13
C LEU A 429 -12.32 -18.64 -5.12
N GLN A 430 -12.54 -19.85 -5.63
CA GLN A 430 -11.69 -20.42 -6.67
C GLN A 430 -11.74 -19.60 -7.97
N THR A 431 -12.91 -19.08 -8.33
CA THR A 431 -13.06 -18.22 -9.52
C THR A 431 -12.32 -16.90 -9.34
N LEU A 432 -12.48 -16.26 -8.19
CA LEU A 432 -11.77 -15.04 -7.82
C LEU A 432 -10.25 -15.25 -7.77
N THR A 433 -9.81 -16.40 -7.23
CA THR A 433 -8.38 -16.75 -7.17
C THR A 433 -7.76 -16.90 -8.55
N ARG A 434 -8.48 -17.52 -9.50
CA ARG A 434 -8.03 -17.58 -10.89
C ARG A 434 -7.91 -16.18 -11.49
N MET A 435 -8.88 -15.31 -11.25
CA MET A 435 -8.82 -13.92 -11.71
C MET A 435 -7.61 -13.18 -11.13
N ALA A 436 -7.39 -13.25 -9.81
CA ALA A 436 -6.26 -12.62 -9.13
C ALA A 436 -4.91 -13.06 -9.73
N ARG A 437 -4.75 -14.36 -10.04
CA ARG A 437 -3.55 -14.88 -10.71
C ARG A 437 -3.41 -14.40 -12.15
N THR A 438 -4.50 -14.30 -12.90
CA THR A 438 -4.49 -13.82 -14.30
C THR A 438 -4.08 -12.36 -14.42
N VAL A 439 -4.47 -11.51 -13.46
CA VAL A 439 -4.16 -10.08 -13.49
C VAL A 439 -2.80 -9.74 -12.84
N THR A 440 -2.18 -10.71 -12.19
CA THR A 440 -0.85 -10.55 -11.59
C THR A 440 0.24 -10.99 -12.59
N PRO A 441 1.13 -10.09 -13.03
CA PRO A 441 2.18 -10.44 -13.99
C PRO A 441 3.29 -11.32 -13.38
N TYR A 442 3.34 -11.44 -12.05
CA TYR A 442 4.37 -12.18 -11.34
C TYR A 442 4.16 -13.70 -11.37
N SER A 443 5.23 -14.42 -11.70
CA SER A 443 5.36 -15.87 -11.50
C SER A 443 6.82 -16.20 -11.16
N ASP A 444 7.04 -17.28 -10.43
CA ASP A 444 8.40 -17.71 -10.04
C ASP A 444 9.29 -17.97 -11.28
N GLU A 445 8.69 -18.46 -12.37
CA GLU A 445 9.38 -18.70 -13.65
C GLU A 445 9.87 -17.42 -14.33
N HIS A 446 9.13 -16.31 -14.22
CA HIS A 446 9.42 -15.04 -14.89
C HIS A 446 10.01 -13.97 -13.97
N ARG A 447 10.61 -14.37 -12.83
CA ARG A 447 11.07 -13.46 -11.78
C ARG A 447 12.05 -12.37 -12.24
N LEU A 448 12.82 -12.59 -13.31
CA LEU A 448 13.86 -11.65 -13.78
C LEU A 448 13.69 -11.12 -15.19
N ALA A 449 13.05 -11.90 -16.06
CA ALA A 449 12.81 -11.49 -17.42
C ALA A 449 11.41 -11.94 -17.83
N PRO A 450 10.62 -11.04 -18.45
CA PRO A 450 9.35 -11.44 -19.00
C PRO A 450 9.56 -12.47 -20.12
N ALA A 451 8.54 -13.29 -20.36
CA ALA A 451 8.57 -14.37 -21.35
C ALA A 451 9.03 -13.88 -22.74
N ASN A 452 8.67 -12.65 -23.11
CA ASN A 452 8.93 -12.02 -24.39
C ASN A 452 10.22 -11.18 -24.45
N ALA A 453 11.11 -11.22 -23.45
CA ALA A 453 12.37 -10.49 -23.51
C ALA A 453 13.21 -10.90 -24.75
N PRO A 454 13.85 -9.95 -25.46
CA PRO A 454 14.64 -10.25 -26.66
C PRO A 454 15.75 -11.27 -26.40
N GLY A 455 15.96 -12.20 -27.34
CA GLY A 455 16.99 -13.25 -27.21
C GLY A 455 18.42 -12.73 -27.13
N ALA A 456 18.70 -11.55 -27.71
CA ALA A 456 20.00 -10.90 -27.73
C ALA A 456 20.13 -9.75 -26.71
N SER A 457 19.52 -9.90 -25.53
CA SER A 457 19.60 -8.88 -24.47
C SER A 457 20.95 -8.92 -23.74
N PRO A 458 21.61 -7.78 -23.50
CA PRO A 458 22.77 -7.72 -22.59
C PRO A 458 22.37 -7.93 -21.12
N ILE A 459 21.08 -7.80 -20.79
CA ILE A 459 20.53 -8.08 -19.46
C ILE A 459 20.24 -9.59 -19.34
N PRO A 460 20.82 -10.28 -18.34
CA PRO A 460 20.55 -11.69 -18.05
C PRO A 460 19.07 -12.02 -17.92
N ARG A 461 18.65 -13.19 -18.44
CA ARG A 461 17.27 -13.66 -18.28
C ARG A 461 17.05 -14.41 -16.97
N ARG A 462 18.10 -15.00 -16.40
CA ARG A 462 18.08 -15.72 -15.12
C ARG A 462 19.24 -15.28 -14.23
N VAL A 463 19.07 -15.47 -12.92
CA VAL A 463 20.10 -15.14 -11.94
C VAL A 463 21.28 -16.07 -12.22
N GLY A 464 22.45 -15.49 -12.47
CA GLY A 464 23.68 -16.24 -12.73
C GLY A 464 24.00 -16.45 -14.21
N ASP A 465 23.12 -16.08 -15.14
CA ASP A 465 23.47 -16.08 -16.57
C ASP A 465 24.59 -15.04 -16.83
N PRO A 466 25.50 -15.30 -17.78
CA PRO A 466 26.56 -14.36 -18.12
C PRO A 466 25.99 -13.06 -18.71
N SER A 467 26.62 -11.93 -18.38
CA SER A 467 26.33 -10.63 -19.00
C SER A 467 27.60 -10.02 -19.61
N PRO A 468 27.50 -9.36 -20.78
CA PRO A 468 28.57 -8.51 -21.27
C PRO A 468 28.78 -7.26 -20.39
N ILE A 469 27.80 -6.87 -19.57
CA ILE A 469 27.89 -5.71 -18.67
C ILE A 469 28.91 -6.00 -17.57
N LYS A 470 29.94 -5.15 -17.46
CA LYS A 470 30.98 -5.24 -16.43
C LYS A 470 30.83 -4.21 -15.32
N HIS A 471 30.26 -3.05 -15.64
CA HIS A 471 30.06 -1.94 -14.73
C HIS A 471 28.66 -1.38 -14.90
N VAL A 472 28.04 -1.00 -13.78
CA VAL A 472 26.76 -0.31 -13.75
C VAL A 472 26.97 1.00 -13.00
N PHE A 473 26.63 2.11 -13.64
CA PHE A 473 26.53 3.41 -13.00
C PHE A 473 25.05 3.70 -12.79
N TYR A 474 24.63 3.74 -11.54
CA TYR A 474 23.24 4.01 -11.18
C TYR A 474 23.12 5.45 -10.69
N VAL A 475 22.39 6.27 -11.43
CA VAL A 475 22.17 7.69 -11.13
C VAL A 475 20.67 7.92 -11.04
N ILE A 476 20.21 8.31 -9.85
CA ILE A 476 18.80 8.66 -9.62
C ILE A 476 18.63 10.14 -9.94
N ARG A 477 17.64 10.45 -10.78
CA ARG A 477 17.19 11.81 -11.06
C ARG A 477 15.72 11.93 -10.65
N GLU A 478 15.46 12.84 -9.74
CA GLU A 478 14.14 13.03 -9.13
C GLU A 478 13.22 13.93 -10.00
N ASN A 479 11.93 13.93 -9.65
CA ASN A 479 10.91 14.92 -10.02
C ASN A 479 10.35 14.94 -11.45
N ARG A 480 10.74 14.01 -12.35
CA ARG A 480 10.20 13.93 -13.72
C ARG A 480 10.03 12.50 -14.22
N THR A 481 8.92 12.22 -14.91
CA THR A 481 8.66 10.92 -15.56
C THR A 481 9.36 10.83 -16.91
N PHE A 482 9.43 9.61 -17.46
CA PHE A 482 10.00 9.33 -18.79
C PHE A 482 9.37 10.21 -19.88
N ASP A 483 8.04 10.17 -20.04
CA ASP A 483 7.36 10.89 -21.13
C ASP A 483 7.45 12.41 -20.99
N GLN A 484 7.56 12.94 -19.75
CA GLN A 484 7.73 14.37 -19.53
C GLN A 484 9.04 14.91 -20.09
N VAL A 485 10.09 14.08 -20.12
CA VAL A 485 11.44 14.47 -20.59
C VAL A 485 11.69 13.99 -22.01
N PHE A 486 11.30 12.76 -22.34
CA PHE A 486 11.68 12.07 -23.56
C PHE A 486 10.50 11.81 -24.52
N GLY A 487 9.33 12.41 -24.27
CA GLY A 487 8.14 12.27 -25.11
C GLY A 487 8.35 12.70 -26.57
N ASP A 488 9.33 13.57 -26.83
CA ASP A 488 9.71 14.08 -28.16
C ASP A 488 10.87 13.29 -28.81
N LEU A 489 11.32 12.17 -28.23
CA LEU A 489 12.26 11.27 -28.88
C LEU A 489 11.54 10.39 -29.92
N ASP A 490 12.11 10.32 -31.12
CA ASP A 490 11.62 9.44 -32.20
C ASP A 490 11.85 7.94 -31.90
N SER A 491 12.72 7.63 -30.95
CA SER A 491 13.03 6.28 -30.49
C SER A 491 12.25 5.92 -29.23
N GLY A 492 11.80 4.67 -29.13
CA GLY A 492 11.10 4.14 -27.95
C GLY A 492 9.58 4.27 -28.04
N ASN A 493 8.92 3.98 -26.92
CA ASN A 493 7.47 4.01 -26.74
C ASN A 493 7.02 5.24 -25.94
N ALA A 494 7.52 6.41 -26.30
CA ALA A 494 7.18 7.65 -25.62
C ALA A 494 5.82 8.22 -26.08
N ASP A 495 5.13 8.96 -25.21
CA ASP A 495 3.93 9.72 -25.56
C ASP A 495 4.25 11.21 -25.76
N PRO A 496 4.33 11.72 -27.00
CA PRO A 496 4.65 13.12 -27.27
C PRO A 496 3.61 14.09 -26.70
N THR A 497 2.39 13.63 -26.43
CA THR A 497 1.34 14.48 -25.84
C THR A 497 1.59 14.78 -24.35
N LEU A 498 2.51 14.04 -23.71
CA LEU A 498 2.91 14.22 -22.31
C LEU A 498 4.26 14.93 -22.17
N CYS A 499 4.94 15.28 -23.27
CA CYS A 499 6.24 15.96 -23.23
C CYS A 499 6.09 17.39 -22.70
N LEU A 500 6.85 17.69 -21.63
CA LEU A 500 6.88 19.02 -21.00
C LEU A 500 8.28 19.65 -21.08
N PHE A 501 9.34 18.83 -21.13
CA PHE A 501 10.75 19.23 -21.04
C PHE A 501 11.58 18.60 -22.15
N GLY A 502 11.16 18.80 -23.40
CA GLY A 502 11.81 18.22 -24.58
C GLY A 502 13.26 18.68 -24.80
N GLY A 503 13.82 18.31 -25.96
CA GLY A 503 15.25 18.43 -26.28
C GLY A 503 15.85 19.81 -26.05
N ASP A 504 15.09 20.88 -26.32
CA ASP A 504 15.55 22.26 -26.14
C ASP A 504 15.69 22.66 -24.65
N VAL A 505 14.98 21.97 -23.75
CA VAL A 505 15.02 22.20 -22.30
C VAL A 505 15.96 21.22 -21.60
N THR A 506 16.08 19.99 -22.11
CA THR A 506 16.93 18.94 -21.53
C THR A 506 17.96 18.38 -22.52
N PRO A 507 18.81 19.23 -23.12
CA PRO A 507 19.70 18.84 -24.22
C PRO A 507 20.71 17.74 -23.82
N ASN A 508 21.24 17.79 -22.60
CA ASN A 508 22.19 16.78 -22.12
C ASN A 508 21.53 15.41 -21.91
N ALA A 509 20.29 15.38 -21.41
CA ALA A 509 19.55 14.13 -21.23
C ALA A 509 19.25 13.48 -22.59
N HIS A 510 18.86 14.30 -23.57
CA HIS A 510 18.61 13.86 -24.94
C HIS A 510 19.87 13.40 -25.66
N ALA A 511 21.01 14.08 -25.44
CA ALA A 511 22.29 13.65 -25.98
C ALA A 511 22.68 12.26 -25.47
N LEU A 512 22.58 12.03 -24.15
CA LEU A 512 22.85 10.72 -23.54
C LEU A 512 21.90 9.64 -24.07
N ALA A 513 20.60 9.94 -24.17
CA ALA A 513 19.60 9.03 -24.70
C ALA A 513 19.90 8.60 -26.16
N ARG A 514 20.34 9.53 -27.00
CA ARG A 514 20.70 9.24 -28.40
C ARG A 514 22.01 8.48 -28.53
N GLU A 515 22.98 8.74 -27.66
CA GLU A 515 24.30 8.11 -27.70
C GLU A 515 24.29 6.68 -27.14
N PHE A 516 23.64 6.48 -25.99
CA PHE A 516 23.69 5.22 -25.24
C PHE A 516 22.41 4.37 -25.35
N GLY A 517 21.37 4.92 -25.98
CA GLY A 517 20.05 4.32 -26.06
C GLY A 517 19.19 4.67 -24.83
N ILE A 518 17.91 4.33 -24.95
CA ILE A 518 16.91 4.51 -23.91
C ILE A 518 16.36 3.16 -23.49
N LEU A 519 15.88 3.12 -22.26
CA LEU A 519 15.07 2.05 -21.74
C LEU A 519 13.73 2.69 -21.37
N ASP A 520 12.64 2.14 -21.89
CA ASP A 520 11.28 2.62 -21.68
C ASP A 520 10.43 1.51 -21.03
N ASN A 521 9.15 1.80 -20.78
CA ASN A 521 8.23 0.87 -20.12
C ASN A 521 8.74 0.40 -18.73
N PHE A 522 9.48 1.27 -18.04
CA PHE A 522 9.79 1.06 -16.64
C PHE A 522 8.56 1.32 -15.79
N TYR A 523 8.17 0.27 -15.11
CA TYR A 523 7.06 0.25 -14.21
C TYR A 523 7.54 0.59 -12.80
N VAL A 524 7.00 1.67 -12.23
CA VAL A 524 7.33 2.17 -10.89
C VAL A 524 6.06 2.21 -10.06
N ASP A 525 6.14 1.78 -8.80
CA ASP A 525 5.01 1.78 -7.85
C ASP A 525 5.00 3.03 -6.95
N ALA A 526 5.68 4.10 -7.38
CA ALA A 526 5.87 5.31 -6.61
C ALA A 526 5.11 6.50 -7.19
N GLU A 527 4.53 7.31 -6.31
CA GLU A 527 3.79 8.52 -6.67
C GLU A 527 4.61 9.80 -6.54
N VAL A 528 5.49 9.86 -5.54
CA VAL A 528 6.27 11.03 -5.19
C VAL A 528 7.72 10.65 -4.92
N SER A 529 8.55 11.61 -4.54
CA SER A 529 9.94 11.34 -4.18
C SER A 529 10.05 10.47 -2.93
N TYR A 530 9.16 10.68 -1.96
CA TYR A 530 9.16 9.97 -0.68
C TYR A 530 9.16 8.44 -0.87
N ASP A 531 8.27 7.89 -1.68
CA ASP A 531 8.21 6.46 -2.02
C ASP A 531 9.11 6.11 -3.22
N GLY A 532 9.36 7.05 -4.13
CA GLY A 532 10.22 6.89 -5.30
C GLY A 532 11.67 6.55 -4.96
N HIS A 533 12.26 7.18 -3.94
CA HIS A 533 13.61 6.86 -3.48
C HIS A 533 13.70 5.45 -2.90
N ALA A 534 12.74 5.06 -2.05
CA ALA A 534 12.67 3.71 -1.49
C ALA A 534 12.52 2.65 -2.58
N PHE A 535 11.62 2.88 -3.54
CA PHE A 535 11.42 1.97 -4.66
C PHE A 535 12.65 1.88 -5.57
N SER A 536 13.28 3.01 -5.90
CA SER A 536 14.46 3.04 -6.79
C SER A 536 15.65 2.26 -6.22
N THR A 537 15.78 2.23 -4.89
CA THR A 537 16.92 1.62 -4.21
C THR A 537 16.65 0.23 -3.65
N ALA A 538 15.38 -0.16 -3.47
CA ALA A 538 15.03 -1.47 -2.91
C ALA A 538 13.95 -2.24 -3.69
N ALA A 539 13.42 -1.68 -4.78
CA ALA A 539 12.27 -2.18 -5.54
C ALA A 539 11.00 -2.38 -4.70
N TYR A 540 10.91 -1.69 -3.56
CA TYR A 540 9.81 -1.82 -2.60
C TYR A 540 9.72 -0.58 -1.70
N ALA A 541 8.53 0.00 -1.61
CA ALA A 541 8.18 1.01 -0.61
C ALA A 541 7.45 0.30 0.55
N THR A 542 7.94 0.45 1.78
CA THR A 542 7.31 -0.20 2.92
C THR A 542 5.97 0.43 3.25
N ASP A 543 5.14 -0.27 4.01
CA ASP A 543 3.85 0.27 4.45
C ASP A 543 3.98 1.55 5.30
N ILE A 544 5.13 1.79 5.94
CA ILE A 544 5.45 3.05 6.63
C ILE A 544 5.49 4.20 5.63
N VAL A 545 6.29 4.02 4.58
CA VAL A 545 6.47 4.99 3.50
C VAL A 545 5.11 5.36 2.90
N GLU A 546 4.34 4.33 2.52
CA GLU A 546 3.02 4.45 1.90
C GLU A 546 1.98 5.15 2.81
N LYS A 547 2.05 4.95 4.13
CA LYS A 547 1.07 5.54 5.08
C LYS A 547 1.44 6.96 5.54
N PHE A 548 2.71 7.35 5.49
CA PHE A 548 3.19 8.63 6.05
C PHE A 548 3.41 9.72 5.00
N TRP A 549 3.85 9.38 3.78
CA TRP A 549 4.10 10.39 2.77
C TRP A 549 2.91 11.34 2.54
N PRO A 550 1.63 10.90 2.52
CA PRO A 550 0.53 11.82 2.24
C PRO A 550 0.31 12.83 3.36
N THR A 551 0.53 12.43 4.61
CA THR A 551 0.38 13.33 5.77
C THR A 551 1.55 14.30 5.85
N ASN A 552 2.77 13.84 5.54
CA ASN A 552 3.96 14.69 5.46
C ASN A 552 3.82 15.74 4.35
N TYR A 553 3.51 15.32 3.12
CA TYR A 553 3.40 16.23 1.97
C TYR A 553 2.23 17.21 2.10
N ALA A 554 1.16 16.82 2.81
CA ALA A 554 0.06 17.72 3.12
C ALA A 554 0.32 18.62 4.34
N SER A 555 1.52 18.56 4.95
CA SER A 555 1.90 19.38 6.10
C SER A 555 0.96 19.22 7.30
N ARG A 556 0.48 17.99 7.56
CA ARG A 556 -0.43 17.65 8.69
C ARG A 556 0.27 16.91 9.84
N GLY A 557 1.59 17.10 9.94
CA GLY A 557 2.44 16.48 10.93
C GLY A 557 2.74 15.02 10.60
N ALA A 558 3.96 14.73 10.16
CA ALA A 558 4.56 13.40 10.04
C ALA A 558 6.05 13.59 9.75
N ALA A 559 6.92 12.72 10.28
CA ALA A 559 8.34 12.76 9.96
C ALA A 559 8.59 12.42 8.48
N TYR A 560 9.67 12.96 7.92
CA TYR A 560 10.22 12.47 6.67
C TYR A 560 11.07 11.23 6.99
N LEU A 561 10.51 10.05 6.77
CA LEU A 561 11.08 8.73 7.10
C LEU A 561 11.69 8.04 5.87
N SER A 562 11.49 8.61 4.68
CA SER A 562 12.20 8.13 3.50
C SER A 562 13.69 8.48 3.58
N GLU A 563 14.46 7.88 2.68
CA GLU A 563 15.89 8.16 2.50
C GLU A 563 16.77 7.89 3.73
N GLY A 564 16.46 6.84 4.49
CA GLY A 564 17.17 6.55 5.74
C GLY A 564 16.75 7.48 6.89
N GLY A 565 15.73 8.31 6.71
CA GLY A 565 15.21 9.25 7.70
C GLY A 565 14.58 8.55 8.91
N GLY A 566 15.06 8.90 10.10
CA GLY A 566 14.47 8.48 11.38
C GLY A 566 15.48 7.77 12.30
N PRO A 567 15.55 8.10 13.60
CA PRO A 567 16.47 7.47 14.55
C PRO A 567 16.03 6.06 15.02
N GLN A 568 15.35 5.28 14.18
CA GLN A 568 14.48 4.17 14.63
C GLN A 568 14.93 2.81 14.08
N ARG A 569 14.99 1.81 14.97
CA ARG A 569 15.86 0.62 14.84
C ARG A 569 15.18 -0.55 14.13
N ASN A 570 15.66 -0.90 12.94
CA ASN A 570 15.64 -2.29 12.46
C ASN A 570 17.07 -2.76 12.15
N ALA A 571 17.24 -3.90 11.49
CA ALA A 571 18.57 -4.42 11.12
C ALA A 571 19.39 -3.44 10.24
N TYR A 572 18.72 -2.50 9.57
CA TYR A 572 19.31 -1.50 8.68
C TYR A 572 19.41 -0.11 9.33
N GLY A 573 19.00 0.03 10.59
CA GLY A 573 19.05 1.31 11.32
C GLY A 573 17.98 2.33 10.92
N ASN A 574 16.98 1.95 10.11
CA ASN A 574 15.83 2.78 9.75
C ASN A 574 14.56 1.93 9.65
N VAL A 575 13.53 2.26 10.44
CA VAL A 575 12.22 1.59 10.44
C VAL A 575 11.58 1.48 9.05
N ALA A 576 11.82 2.42 8.14
CA ALA A 576 11.24 2.38 6.79
C ALA A 576 11.96 1.41 5.82
N ALA A 577 13.07 0.79 6.23
CA ALA A 577 13.84 -0.09 5.36
C ALA A 577 13.09 -1.41 5.05
N PRO A 578 13.07 -1.86 3.79
CA PRO A 578 12.56 -3.17 3.41
C PRO A 578 13.24 -4.32 4.14
N MET A 579 12.53 -5.45 4.30
CA MET A 579 13.06 -6.64 4.98
C MET A 579 14.37 -7.17 4.36
N ASN A 580 14.58 -6.96 3.06
CA ASN A 580 15.81 -7.37 2.37
C ASN A 580 16.83 -6.22 2.22
N GLY A 581 16.57 -5.05 2.79
CA GLY A 581 17.39 -3.85 2.62
C GLY A 581 17.39 -3.33 1.19
N TYR A 582 18.44 -2.60 0.85
CA TYR A 582 18.60 -1.87 -0.41
C TYR A 582 19.51 -2.62 -1.40
N LEU A 583 19.72 -2.04 -2.58
CA LEU A 583 20.56 -2.57 -3.65
C LEU A 583 21.98 -2.88 -3.14
N TRP A 584 22.53 -2.00 -2.30
CA TRP A 584 23.87 -2.12 -1.73
C TRP A 584 23.99 -3.30 -0.77
N ASP A 585 22.95 -3.57 0.03
CA ASP A 585 22.88 -4.74 0.90
C ASP A 585 22.86 -6.03 0.07
N SER A 586 22.15 -6.01 -1.06
CA SER A 586 22.14 -7.13 -2.00
C SER A 586 23.51 -7.35 -2.65
N CYS A 587 24.21 -6.28 -3.04
CA CYS A 587 25.58 -6.35 -3.55
C CYS A 587 26.52 -6.94 -2.49
N ALA A 588 26.48 -6.42 -1.25
CA ALA A 588 27.29 -6.91 -0.15
C ALA A 588 27.07 -8.41 0.13
N ARG A 589 25.81 -8.84 0.24
CA ARG A 589 25.46 -10.27 0.44
C ARG A 589 25.92 -11.18 -0.69
N LYS A 590 26.10 -10.65 -1.90
CA LYS A 590 26.54 -11.39 -3.09
C LYS A 590 28.02 -11.19 -3.41
N ASN A 591 28.78 -10.50 -2.55
CA ASN A 591 30.18 -10.15 -2.78
C ASN A 591 30.41 -9.39 -4.10
N VAL A 592 29.45 -8.55 -4.50
CA VAL A 592 29.58 -7.64 -5.64
C VAL A 592 30.17 -6.33 -5.14
N THR A 593 31.25 -5.86 -5.76
CA THR A 593 31.88 -4.58 -5.39
C THR A 593 30.99 -3.41 -5.77
N PHE A 594 30.75 -2.49 -4.84
CA PHE A 594 29.99 -1.27 -5.08
C PHE A 594 30.62 -0.06 -4.37
N ARG A 595 30.23 1.12 -4.79
CA ARG A 595 30.51 2.39 -4.10
C ARG A 595 29.26 3.26 -4.18
N SER A 596 28.70 3.64 -3.03
CA SER A 596 27.64 4.64 -2.95
C SER A 596 28.25 6.03 -2.72
N TYR A 597 27.63 7.05 -3.33
CA TYR A 597 28.07 8.46 -3.28
C TYR A 597 27.02 9.38 -2.63
N GLY A 598 26.01 8.84 -1.95
CA GLY A 598 25.04 9.68 -1.23
C GLY A 598 23.59 9.20 -1.26
N GLU A 599 23.29 8.07 -1.93
CA GLU A 599 22.02 7.36 -1.76
C GLU A 599 22.21 6.35 -0.60
N PHE A 600 21.34 6.43 0.40
CA PHE A 600 21.40 5.83 1.75
C PHE A 600 21.90 4.38 1.81
#